data_AF-A0A6J5WWZ7-F1
#
_entry.id   AF-A0A6J5WWZ7-F1
#
_cell.length_a   1.000
_cell.length_b   1.000
_cell.length_c   1.000
_cell.angle_alpha   90.00
_cell.angle_beta   90.00
_cell.angle_gamma   90.00
#
_symmetry.space_group_name_H-M   'P 1'
#
loop_
_entity.id
_entity.type
_entity.pdbx_description
1 polymer ?
#
loop_
_entity_poly.entity_id
_entity_poly.type
_entity_poly.pdbx_seq_one_letter_code
_entity_poly.pdbx_strand_id
1 'polypeptide(L)'
;MPNGQELSGAAVTPHHLQEFILSHSIPTALNFGHLLHFPNGSLVPSSTPSKIISVTHSRRSGLFLNNAKIVTPNVLNLTHQSPCSESMVSSKRDDEASPASDLKKSPTLH
;
A
#
# COMPACT_ATOMS: atom_id res chain seq x y z
N MET A 1 -4.68 4.25 -6.27
CA MET A 1 -5.22 2.90 -6.35
C MET A 1 -4.20 1.95 -6.96
N PRO A 2 -4.12 0.70 -6.51
CA PRO A 2 -3.32 -0.36 -7.15
C PRO A 2 -3.85 -0.70 -8.53
N ASN A 3 -3.00 -1.33 -9.36
CA ASN A 3 -3.39 -1.74 -10.70
C ASN A 3 -4.29 -3.00 -10.66
N GLY A 4 -4.92 -3.34 -11.78
CA GLY A 4 -5.88 -4.47 -11.85
C GLY A 4 -5.25 -5.84 -11.53
N GLN A 5 -3.97 -6.04 -11.83
CA GLN A 5 -3.27 -7.30 -11.54
C GLN A 5 -3.02 -7.45 -10.04
N GLU A 6 -2.62 -6.37 -9.37
CA GLU A 6 -2.39 -6.32 -7.92
C GLU A 6 -3.70 -6.46 -7.13
N LEU A 7 -4.79 -5.90 -7.66
CA LEU A 7 -6.13 -6.08 -7.10
C LEU A 7 -6.61 -7.53 -7.20
N SER A 8 -6.34 -8.21 -8.31
CA SER A 8 -6.71 -9.62 -8.49
C SER A 8 -5.98 -10.55 -7.52
N GLY A 9 -4.77 -10.19 -7.08
CA GLY A 9 -4.01 -10.94 -6.06
C GLY A 9 -4.32 -10.52 -4.62
N ALA A 10 -5.14 -9.50 -4.40
CA ALA A 10 -5.47 -9.04 -3.06
C ALA A 10 -6.49 -10.00 -2.41
N ALA A 11 -6.13 -10.55 -1.25
CA ALA A 11 -7.04 -11.37 -0.44
C ALA A 11 -8.09 -10.48 0.25
N VAL A 12 -9.06 -9.98 -0.52
CA VAL A 12 -10.17 -9.15 -0.02
C VAL A 12 -11.47 -9.93 -0.16
N THR A 13 -12.07 -10.26 0.97
CA THR A 13 -13.43 -10.82 0.98
C THR A 13 -14.45 -9.68 0.82
N PRO A 14 -15.59 -9.88 0.13
CA PRO A 14 -16.59 -8.84 -0.09
C PRO A 14 -17.07 -8.14 1.20
N HIS A 15 -17.21 -8.87 2.31
CA HIS A 15 -17.63 -8.32 3.60
C HIS A 15 -16.62 -7.37 4.24
N HIS A 16 -15.34 -7.48 3.89
CA HIS A 16 -14.26 -6.63 4.42
C HIS A 16 -13.77 -5.60 3.39
N LEU A 17 -14.44 -5.46 2.26
CA LEU A 17 -14.03 -4.56 1.19
C LEU A 17 -14.06 -3.10 1.63
N GLN A 18 -15.09 -2.68 2.36
CA GLN A 18 -15.19 -1.32 2.88
C GLN A 18 -14.03 -1.02 3.85
N GLU A 19 -13.78 -1.92 4.80
CA GLU A 19 -12.68 -1.79 5.75
C GLU A 19 -11.31 -1.78 5.05
N PHE A 20 -11.15 -2.61 4.03
CA PHE A 20 -9.96 -2.62 3.18
C PHE A 20 -9.75 -1.27 2.50
N ILE A 21 -10.76 -0.68 1.88
CA ILE A 21 -10.65 0.63 1.23
C ILE A 21 -10.34 1.73 2.24
N LEU A 22 -11.09 1.79 3.35
CA LEU A 22 -10.90 2.83 4.38
C LEU A 22 -9.52 2.78 5.01
N SER A 23 -8.99 1.58 5.23
CA SER A 23 -7.64 1.42 5.79
C SER A 23 -6.50 1.77 4.84
N HIS A 24 -6.79 1.92 3.55
CA HIS A 24 -5.85 2.39 2.53
C HIS A 24 -6.15 3.82 2.05
N SER A 25 -7.12 4.50 2.67
CA SER A 25 -7.48 5.88 2.37
C SER A 25 -6.95 6.82 3.44
N ILE A 26 -6.43 7.97 3.04
CA ILE A 26 -6.06 9.06 3.97
C ILE A 26 -7.22 10.06 3.97
N PRO A 27 -7.82 10.40 5.12
CA PRO A 27 -9.02 11.24 5.18
C PRO A 27 -8.73 12.70 4.80
N THR A 28 -7.47 13.13 4.85
CA THR A 28 -7.02 14.45 4.42
C THR A 28 -6.51 14.39 2.98
N ALA A 29 -6.86 15.40 2.18
CA ALA A 29 -6.29 15.59 0.86
C ALA A 29 -4.79 15.91 0.97
N LEU A 30 -3.95 14.89 0.83
CA LEU A 30 -2.50 15.03 0.79
C LEU A 30 -2.04 14.87 -0.65
N ASN A 31 -1.45 15.92 -1.20
CA ASN A 31 -0.81 15.84 -2.50
C ASN A 31 0.57 15.17 -2.37
N PHE A 32 1.09 14.63 -3.49
CA PHE A 32 2.41 14.01 -3.53
C PHE A 32 3.53 14.92 -2.99
N GLY A 33 3.45 16.23 -3.27
CA GLY A 33 4.46 17.20 -2.80
C GLY A 33 4.51 17.35 -1.28
N HIS A 34 3.36 17.31 -0.61
CA HIS A 34 3.26 17.35 0.85
C HIS A 34 3.88 16.10 1.46
N LEU A 35 3.60 14.93 0.86
CA LEU A 35 4.19 13.68 1.31
C LEU A 35 5.71 13.70 1.15
N LEU A 36 6.27 14.23 0.05
CA LEU A 36 7.72 14.32 -0.16
C LEU A 36 8.48 15.13 0.90
N HIS A 37 7.81 16.04 1.61
CA HIS A 37 8.42 16.83 2.67
C HIS A 37 8.37 16.13 4.04
N PHE A 38 7.63 15.03 4.16
CA PHE A 38 7.62 14.27 5.40
C PHE A 38 8.97 13.57 5.62
N PRO A 39 9.49 13.59 6.86
CA PRO A 39 10.66 12.81 7.19
C PRO A 39 10.38 11.31 7.00
N ASN A 40 11.43 10.55 6.69
CA ASN A 40 11.32 9.09 6.61
C ASN A 40 10.80 8.50 7.92
N GLY A 41 9.80 7.63 7.82
CA GLY A 41 9.15 7.02 8.97
C GLY A 41 7.98 7.86 9.52
N SER A 42 7.57 8.94 8.84
CA SER A 42 6.35 9.66 9.18
C SER A 42 5.13 8.74 9.18
N LEU A 43 4.23 8.99 10.13
CA LEU A 43 3.00 8.23 10.32
C LEU A 43 1.81 9.14 10.01
N VAL A 44 0.97 8.73 9.07
CA VAL A 44 -0.27 9.45 8.72
C VAL A 44 -1.49 8.58 9.06
N PRO A 45 -2.55 9.17 9.63
CA PRO A 45 -3.76 8.42 9.93
C PRO A 45 -4.43 7.95 8.64
N SER A 46 -4.93 6.72 8.64
CA SER A 46 -5.88 6.28 7.62
C SER A 46 -7.31 6.69 7.99
N SER A 47 -8.26 6.49 7.08
CA SER A 47 -9.68 6.73 7.32
C SER A 47 -10.27 5.71 8.31
N THR A 48 -9.53 4.63 8.61
CA THR A 48 -9.79 3.73 9.72
C THR A 48 -8.98 4.13 10.95
N PRO A 49 -9.60 4.47 12.10
CA PRO A 49 -8.88 4.96 13.29
C PRO A 49 -7.83 4.01 13.85
N SER A 50 -7.99 2.69 13.63
CA SER A 50 -7.06 1.65 14.10
C SER A 50 -5.88 1.43 13.16
N LYS A 51 -5.84 2.07 11.99
CA LYS A 51 -4.77 1.86 11.00
C LYS A 51 -4.03 3.16 10.68
N ILE A 52 -2.72 3.02 10.63
CA ILE A 52 -1.78 4.09 10.36
C ILE A 52 -1.02 3.71 9.09
N ILE A 53 -0.73 4.71 8.26
CA ILE A 53 0.06 4.56 7.03
C ILE A 53 1.43 5.17 7.30
N SER A 54 2.48 4.39 7.07
CA SER A 54 3.87 4.84 7.17
C SER A 54 4.33 5.42 5.85
N VAL A 55 5.02 6.55 5.91
CA VAL A 55 5.56 7.26 4.74
C VAL A 55 7.07 7.05 4.73
N THR A 56 7.56 6.46 3.65
CA THR A 56 8.99 6.19 3.47
C THR A 56 9.44 6.67 2.11
N HIS A 57 10.51 7.45 2.07
CA HIS A 57 11.15 7.94 0.86
C HIS A 57 12.48 7.22 0.66
N SER A 58 12.65 6.62 -0.50
CA SER A 58 13.94 6.16 -1.00
C SER A 58 14.38 7.09 -2.12
N ARG A 59 15.56 7.70 -1.98
CA ARG A 59 16.11 8.59 -3.02
C ARG A 59 16.26 7.91 -4.38
N ARG A 60 16.44 6.59 -4.42
CA ARG A 60 16.57 5.82 -5.66
C ARG A 60 15.29 5.12 -6.09
N SER A 61 14.42 4.76 -5.13
CA SER A 61 13.28 3.87 -5.39
C SER A 61 11.93 4.59 -5.38
N GLY A 62 11.87 5.85 -4.93
CA GLY A 62 10.65 6.68 -4.91
C GLY A 62 10.02 6.79 -3.53
N LEU A 63 8.75 7.20 -3.51
CA LEU A 63 7.93 7.32 -2.29
C LEU A 63 7.09 6.06 -2.07
N PHE A 64 7.02 5.62 -0.82
CA PHE A 64 6.30 4.44 -0.37
C PHE A 64 5.32 4.81 0.74
N LEU A 65 4.09 4.32 0.61
CA LEU A 65 3.08 4.31 1.67
C LEU A 65 2.94 2.87 2.14
N ASN A 66 3.36 2.59 3.38
CA ASN A 66 3.59 1.23 3.86
C ASN A 66 4.52 0.47 2.89
N ASN A 67 4.06 -0.66 2.37
CA ASN A 67 4.79 -1.48 1.40
C ASN A 67 4.43 -1.17 -0.06
N ALA A 68 3.62 -0.15 -0.29
CA ALA A 68 3.14 0.21 -1.62
C ALA A 68 3.93 1.43 -2.13
N LYS A 69 4.57 1.28 -3.30
CA LYS A 69 5.31 2.34 -4.00
C LYS A 69 4.35 3.21 -4.80
N ILE A 70 4.43 4.51 -4.64
CA ILE A 70 3.69 5.45 -5.50
C ILE A 70 4.38 5.52 -6.87
N VAL A 71 3.65 5.12 -7.91
CA VAL A 71 4.15 5.10 -9.30
C VAL A 71 3.64 6.30 -10.11
N THR A 72 2.43 6.79 -9.80
CA THR A 72 1.84 7.96 -10.44
C THR A 72 1.29 8.92 -9.40
N PRO A 73 1.85 10.13 -9.27
CA PRO A 73 1.37 11.15 -8.35
C PRO A 73 0.06 11.77 -8.85
N ASN A 74 -0.83 12.13 -7.91
CA ASN A 74 -2.00 13.00 -8.10
C ASN A 74 -2.79 12.75 -9.41
N VAL A 75 -3.40 11.57 -9.56
CA VAL A 75 -4.30 11.32 -10.69
C VAL A 75 -5.64 12.00 -10.43
N LEU A 76 -6.05 12.85 -11.37
CA LEU A 76 -7.38 13.45 -11.40
C LEU A 76 -8.35 12.43 -11.97
N ASN A 77 -9.30 11.96 -11.15
CA ASN A 77 -10.43 11.18 -11.66
C ASN A 77 -11.42 12.16 -12.33
N LEU A 78 -11.26 12.38 -13.64
CA LEU A 78 -12.14 13.21 -14.46
C LEU A 78 -13.50 12.53 -14.78
N THR A 79 -14.02 11.72 -13.87
CA THR A 79 -15.36 11.14 -14.02
C THR A 79 -16.40 12.09 -13.43
N HIS A 80 -16.91 12.95 -14.32
CA HIS A 80 -18.18 13.68 -14.29
C HIS A 80 -18.87 13.86 -12.91
N GLN A 81 -18.87 15.11 -12.41
CA GLN A 81 -19.67 15.63 -11.29
C GLN A 81 -19.57 14.88 -9.96
N SER A 82 -18.43 15.01 -9.30
CA SER A 82 -18.33 14.99 -7.83
C SER A 82 -17.09 15.77 -7.43
N PRO A 83 -17.07 16.51 -6.30
CA PRO A 83 -15.86 17.16 -5.80
C PRO A 83 -14.92 16.07 -5.29
N CYS A 84 -14.27 15.35 -6.22
CA CYS A 84 -13.49 14.17 -5.92
C CYS A 84 -12.07 14.55 -5.51
N SER A 85 -11.71 14.07 -4.32
CA SER A 85 -10.36 13.99 -3.77
C SER A 85 -9.36 13.47 -4.80
N GLU A 86 -8.28 14.24 -5.02
CA GLU A 86 -7.09 13.78 -5.73
C GLU A 86 -6.61 12.45 -5.13
N SER A 87 -6.37 11.45 -5.97
CA SER A 87 -5.96 10.11 -5.53
C SER A 87 -4.61 9.74 -6.12
N MET A 88 -3.83 8.91 -5.43
CA MET A 88 -2.48 8.51 -5.85
C MET A 88 -2.44 7.03 -6.22
N VAL A 89 -1.75 6.65 -7.31
CA VAL A 89 -1.62 5.25 -7.76
C VAL A 89 -0.40 4.62 -7.10
N SER A 90 -0.58 3.44 -6.50
CA SER A 90 0.48 2.78 -5.75
C SER A 90 0.55 1.31 -6.10
N SER A 91 1.76 0.79 -6.34
CA SER A 91 2.03 -0.61 -6.65
C SER A 91 2.73 -1.32 -5.49
N LYS A 92 2.40 -2.59 -5.25
CA LYS A 92 3.06 -3.46 -4.28
C LYS A 92 4.44 -3.86 -4.78
N ARG A 93 5.37 -4.10 -3.84
CA ARG A 93 6.60 -4.85 -4.12
C ARG A 93 6.27 -6.33 -4.29
N ASP A 94 6.85 -6.97 -5.29
CA ASP A 94 7.00 -8.42 -5.33
C ASP A 94 8.09 -8.79 -4.31
N ASP A 95 7.68 -9.16 -3.09
CA ASP A 95 8.58 -9.84 -2.16
C ASP A 95 8.69 -11.30 -2.62
N GLU A 96 9.65 -11.56 -3.52
CA GLU A 96 10.07 -12.91 -3.91
C GLU A 96 10.99 -13.53 -2.85
N ALA A 97 10.70 -14.81 -2.55
CA ALA A 97 11.44 -15.78 -1.73
C ALA A 97 11.35 -15.67 -0.19
N SER A 98 10.30 -16.29 0.37
CA SER A 98 10.45 -17.00 1.65
C SER A 98 11.17 -18.34 1.42
N PRO A 99 12.07 -18.76 2.31
CA PRO A 99 12.87 -19.98 2.15
C PRO A 99 12.01 -21.24 2.32
N ALA A 100 12.25 -22.22 1.46
CA ALA A 100 11.68 -23.57 1.56
C ALA A 100 12.03 -24.20 2.92
N SER A 101 11.01 -24.48 3.73
CA SER A 101 11.13 -25.32 4.91
C SER A 101 11.11 -26.78 4.49
N ASP A 102 12.29 -27.34 4.19
CA ASP A 102 12.44 -28.78 3.90
C ASP A 102 12.82 -29.58 5.15
N LEU A 103 11.77 -30.21 5.70
CA LEU A 103 11.70 -31.60 6.11
C LEU A 103 12.88 -32.22 6.90
N LYS A 104 12.66 -32.22 8.22
CA LYS A 104 13.16 -33.13 9.26
C LYS A 104 13.46 -34.55 8.73
N LYS A 105 14.73 -34.98 8.78
CA LYS A 105 15.13 -36.40 8.64
C LYS A 105 15.72 -36.90 9.96
N SER A 106 15.00 -37.82 10.60
CA SER A 106 15.42 -38.54 11.80
C SER A 106 16.65 -39.42 11.54
N PRO A 107 17.54 -39.62 12.52
CA PRO A 107 18.65 -40.58 12.39
C PRO A 107 18.17 -42.01 12.62
N THR A 108 18.53 -42.92 11.72
CA THR A 108 18.36 -44.37 11.87
C THR A 108 19.67 -44.95 12.40
N LEU A 109 19.58 -45.62 13.55
CA LEU A 109 20.61 -46.46 14.16
C LEU A 109 20.96 -47.65 13.26
N HIS A 110 22.25 -47.94 13.10
CA HIS A 110 22.76 -49.30 12.95
C HIS A 110 24.23 -49.40 13.36
#